data_AF-A0A7Y8DGC2-F1
#
_entry.id   AF-A0A7Y8DGC2-F1
#
_cell.length_a   1.000
_cell.length_b   1.000
_cell.length_c   1.000
_cell.angle_alpha   90.00
_cell.angle_beta   90.00
_cell.angle_gamma   90.00
#
_symmetry.space_group_name_H-M   'P 1'
#
loop_
_entity.id
_entity.type
_entity.pdbx_description
1 polymer ?
#
loop_
_entity_poly.entity_id
_entity_poly.type
_entity_poly.pdbx_seq_one_letter_code
_entity_poly.pdbx_strand_id
1 'polypeptide(L)'
;MIRTPGSLNAALALSVSLLCVGTTHAANEELAQEVRESIQEEWDKTSPGENKIKELTLIKRGENKYRGLLEVDGPDGEESLIVKVMVDDDNIIWEVVD
;
A
#
# COMPACT_ATOMS: atom_id res chain seq x y z
N MET A 1 -38.80 -37.58 -45.79
CA MET A 1 -39.19 -36.94 -44.51
C MET A 1 -38.00 -36.11 -44.04
N ILE A 2 -38.11 -34.78 -44.10
CA ILE A 2 -37.04 -33.82 -43.80
C ILE A 2 -37.37 -33.17 -42.45
N ARG A 3 -36.34 -32.97 -41.61
CA ARG A 3 -36.11 -31.91 -40.60
C ARG A 3 -35.60 -32.48 -39.28
N THR A 4 -34.29 -32.45 -39.09
CA THR A 4 -33.66 -32.36 -37.77
C THR A 4 -33.56 -30.88 -37.38
N PRO A 5 -34.08 -30.45 -36.21
CA PRO A 5 -33.89 -29.09 -35.74
C PRO A 5 -32.51 -28.98 -35.08
N GLY A 6 -31.76 -27.96 -35.46
CA GLY A 6 -30.62 -27.51 -34.68
C GLY A 6 -31.06 -26.92 -33.35
N SER A 7 -30.17 -26.97 -32.37
CA SER A 7 -30.19 -26.05 -31.23
C SER A 7 -28.76 -25.92 -30.74
N LEU A 8 -28.14 -24.78 -31.05
CA LEU A 8 -26.94 -24.30 -30.36
C LEU A 8 -27.25 -24.21 -28.86
N ASN A 9 -26.32 -24.63 -28.02
CA ASN A 9 -26.15 -24.03 -26.70
C ASN A 9 -24.66 -23.74 -26.54
N ALA A 10 -24.30 -22.51 -26.91
CA ALA A 10 -22.99 -21.94 -26.75
C ALA A 10 -22.62 -21.89 -25.26
N ALA A 11 -21.35 -22.17 -24.97
CA ALA A 11 -20.75 -22.12 -23.65
C ALA A 11 -21.05 -20.80 -22.93
N LEU A 12 -21.61 -20.87 -21.72
CA LEU A 12 -21.74 -19.70 -20.85
C LEU A 12 -20.36 -19.27 -20.37
N ALA A 13 -20.09 -17.99 -20.60
CA ALA A 13 -18.85 -17.29 -20.34
C ALA A 13 -18.42 -17.33 -18.86
N LEU A 14 -17.18 -17.79 -18.64
CA LEU A 14 -16.40 -17.51 -17.43
C LEU A 14 -15.44 -16.36 -17.76
N SER A 15 -15.85 -15.12 -17.52
CA SER A 15 -14.92 -13.99 -17.65
C SER A 15 -15.40 -12.73 -16.95
N VAL A 16 -15.48 -12.77 -15.61
CA VAL A 16 -15.36 -11.55 -14.78
C VAL A 16 -14.61 -11.93 -13.51
N SER A 17 -13.31 -11.64 -13.43
CA SER A 17 -12.55 -11.52 -12.16
C SER A 17 -11.13 -10.98 -12.40
N LEU A 18 -10.95 -9.87 -13.14
CA LEU A 18 -9.61 -9.27 -13.32
C LEU A 18 -9.52 -7.76 -13.03
N LEU A 19 -10.58 -7.11 -12.54
CA LEU A 19 -10.58 -5.65 -12.39
C LEU A 19 -10.23 -5.15 -10.97
N CYS A 20 -9.95 -6.02 -10.00
CA CYS A 20 -9.74 -5.58 -8.60
C CYS A 20 -8.27 -5.39 -8.21
N VAL A 21 -7.30 -5.65 -9.08
CA VAL A 21 -5.87 -5.57 -8.71
C VAL A 21 -5.34 -4.13 -8.74
N GLY A 22 -5.90 -3.26 -9.59
CA GLY A 22 -5.40 -1.89 -9.77
C GLY A 22 -5.74 -0.91 -8.64
N THR A 23 -6.88 -1.07 -7.97
CA THR A 23 -7.34 -0.11 -6.94
C THR A 23 -6.62 -0.25 -5.61
N THR A 24 -6.10 -1.44 -5.31
CA THR A 24 -5.40 -1.71 -4.04
C THR A 24 -3.97 -1.15 -4.06
N HIS A 25 -3.36 -1.02 -5.23
CA HIS A 25 -1.99 -0.49 -5.34
C HIS A 25 -1.97 1.02 -5.10
N ALA A 26 -2.82 1.77 -5.81
CA ALA A 26 -2.92 3.22 -5.67
C ALA A 26 -3.24 3.65 -4.22
N ALA A 27 -4.21 2.99 -3.57
CA ALA A 27 -4.56 3.30 -2.17
C ALA A 27 -3.41 3.02 -1.18
N ASN A 28 -2.54 2.05 -1.47
CA ASN A 28 -1.35 1.80 -0.64
C ASN A 28 -0.26 2.84 -0.87
N GLU A 29 -0.11 3.35 -2.10
CA GLU A 29 0.85 4.42 -2.43
C GLU A 29 0.42 5.75 -1.79
N GLU A 30 -0.87 6.08 -1.84
CA GLU A 30 -1.43 7.26 -1.15
C GLU A 30 -1.18 7.18 0.36
N LEU A 31 -1.52 6.04 0.99
CA LEU A 31 -1.25 5.84 2.42
C LEU A 31 0.24 5.92 2.75
N ALA A 32 1.11 5.36 1.91
CA ALA A 32 2.55 5.42 2.10
C ALA A 32 3.08 6.86 2.02
N GLN A 33 2.52 7.67 1.13
CA GLN A 33 2.84 9.08 1.04
C GLN A 33 2.42 9.83 2.32
N GLU A 34 1.18 9.66 2.78
CA GLU A 34 0.67 10.33 3.98
C GLU A 34 1.50 9.98 5.23
N VAL A 35 1.82 8.70 5.42
CA VAL A 35 2.66 8.26 6.55
C VAL A 35 4.07 8.86 6.42
N ARG A 36 4.66 8.88 5.22
CA ARG A 36 5.97 9.48 4.99
C ARG A 36 5.99 10.96 5.37
N GLU A 37 5.00 11.73 4.90
CA GLU A 37 4.89 13.16 5.19
C GLU A 37 4.73 13.40 6.70
N SER A 38 3.92 12.58 7.38
CA SER A 38 3.74 12.66 8.83
C SER A 38 5.02 12.35 9.61
N ILE A 39 5.78 11.32 9.23
CA ILE A 39 7.07 10.99 9.87
C ILE A 39 8.07 12.12 9.66
N GLN A 40 8.19 12.62 8.43
CA GLN A 40 9.12 13.70 8.12
C GLN A 40 8.78 14.96 8.92
N GLU A 41 7.49 15.32 9.02
CA GLU A 41 7.05 16.47 9.82
C GLU A 41 7.40 16.32 11.31
N GLU A 42 7.17 15.14 11.90
CA GLU A 42 7.51 14.88 13.31
C GLU A 42 9.03 14.91 13.56
N TRP A 43 9.82 14.35 12.64
CA TRP A 43 11.27 14.42 12.73
C TRP A 43 11.79 15.84 12.54
N ASP A 44 11.25 16.62 11.62
CA ASP A 44 11.69 18.00 11.43
C ASP A 44 11.36 18.91 12.64
N LYS A 45 10.33 18.57 13.43
CA LYS A 45 10.05 19.25 14.71
C LYS A 45 11.09 18.95 15.79
N THR A 46 11.71 17.78 15.77
CA THR A 46 12.63 17.31 16.81
C THR A 46 14.10 17.50 16.44
N SER A 47 14.44 17.22 15.19
CA SER A 47 15.78 17.15 14.61
C SER A 47 15.74 17.61 13.13
N PRO A 48 15.55 18.91 12.86
CA PRO A 48 15.32 19.44 11.51
C PRO A 48 16.49 19.15 10.57
N GLY A 49 16.21 18.45 9.48
CA GLY A 49 17.18 18.16 8.42
C GLY A 49 18.26 17.13 8.75
N GLU A 50 18.20 16.46 9.91
CA GLU A 50 19.12 15.36 10.22
C GLU A 50 18.78 14.09 9.44
N ASN A 51 17.50 13.76 9.33
CA ASN A 51 17.02 12.57 8.63
C ASN A 51 16.08 12.95 7.50
N LYS A 52 16.38 12.48 6.28
CA LYS A 52 15.54 12.70 5.11
C LYS A 52 14.97 11.40 4.58
N ILE A 53 13.65 11.27 4.56
CA ILE A 53 13.01 10.07 4.02
C ILE A 53 13.10 10.06 2.49
N LYS A 54 13.58 8.94 1.93
CA LYS A 54 13.60 8.68 0.48
C LYS A 54 12.32 7.99 0.04
N GLU A 55 12.04 6.84 0.65
CA GLU A 55 10.93 5.97 0.26
C GLU A 55 10.27 5.35 1.50
N LEU A 56 8.96 5.12 1.39
CA LEU A 56 8.22 4.26 2.30
C LEU A 56 7.43 3.26 1.46
N THR A 57 7.73 1.97 1.65
CA THR A 57 6.95 0.89 1.04
C THR A 57 6.08 0.23 2.10
N LEU A 58 4.75 0.20 1.91
CA LEU A 58 3.80 -0.42 2.83
C LEU A 58 3.34 -1.81 2.36
N ILE A 59 3.43 -2.79 3.25
CA ILE A 59 2.95 -4.15 3.03
C ILE A 59 1.80 -4.43 3.98
N LYS A 60 0.60 -4.66 3.43
CA LYS A 60 -0.60 -5.01 4.22
C LYS A 60 -0.39 -6.35 4.95
N ARG A 61 -0.66 -6.36 6.26
CA ARG A 61 -0.53 -7.53 7.16
C ARG A 61 -1.85 -8.00 7.76
N GLY A 62 -2.88 -7.16 7.74
CA GLY A 62 -4.20 -7.50 8.26
C GLY A 62 -5.23 -6.43 7.91
N GLU A 63 -6.41 -6.53 8.52
CA GLU A 63 -7.40 -5.46 8.49
C GLU A 63 -6.78 -4.21 9.16
N ASN A 64 -6.58 -3.19 8.33
CA ASN A 64 -5.98 -1.89 8.65
C ASN A 64 -4.57 -1.90 9.28
N LYS A 65 -3.81 -2.99 9.11
CA LYS A 65 -2.44 -3.11 9.63
C LYS A 65 -1.44 -3.27 8.51
N TYR A 66 -0.36 -2.49 8.57
CA TYR A 66 0.70 -2.47 7.57
C TYR A 66 2.07 -2.51 8.24
N ARG A 67 3.01 -3.15 7.54
CA ARG A 67 4.44 -3.07 7.84
C ARG A 67 5.09 -2.23 6.76
N GLY A 68 5.68 -1.11 7.16
CA GLY A 68 6.49 -0.24 6.33
C GLY A 68 7.96 -0.63 6.34
N LEU A 69 8.59 -0.52 5.18
CA LEU A 69 10.04 -0.39 5.03
C LEU A 69 10.31 1.06 4.68
N LEU A 70 11.02 1.77 5.55
CA LEU A 70 11.32 3.19 5.42
C LEU A 70 12.81 3.36 5.10
N GLU A 71 13.12 3.95 3.96
CA GLU A 71 14.50 4.24 3.57
C GLU A 71 14.80 5.72 3.84
N VAL A 72 15.87 6.00 4.58
CA VAL A 72 16.23 7.36 4.99
C VAL A 72 17.70 7.65 4.73
N ASP A 73 17.99 8.91 4.44
CA ASP A 73 19.32 9.49 4.40
C ASP A 73 19.59 10.12 5.77
N GLY A 74 20.40 9.45 6.58
CA GLY A 74 20.83 9.93 7.90
C GLY A 74 22.26 10.47 7.85
N PRO A 75 22.75 11.07 8.95
CA PRO A 75 24.11 11.63 9.03
C PRO A 75 25.22 10.58 8.86
N ASP A 76 24.93 9.32 9.19
CA ASP A 76 25.85 8.18 9.07
C ASP A 76 25.72 7.42 7.73
N GLY A 77 24.81 7.85 6.86
CA GLY A 77 24.55 7.25 5.55
C GLY A 77 23.11 6.79 5.38
N GLU A 78 22.89 5.94 4.37
CA GLU A 78 21.58 5.38 4.08
C GLU A 78 21.24 4.26 5.06
N GLU A 79 20.07 4.33 5.67
CA GLU A 79 19.56 3.32 6.59
C GLU A 79 18.12 2.92 6.23
N SER A 80 17.75 1.70 6.62
CA SER A 80 16.41 1.16 6.41
C SER A 80 15.78 0.84 7.75
N LEU A 81 14.67 1.49 8.04
CA LEU A 81 13.93 1.38 9.30
C LEU A 81 12.62 0.62 9.09
N ILE A 82 12.14 -0.02 10.15
CA ILE A 82 10.84 -0.70 10.12
C ILE A 82 9.79 0.20 10.75
N VAL A 83 8.69 0.38 10.02
CA VAL A 83 7.54 1.15 10.50
C VAL A 83 6.35 0.23 10.66
N LYS A 84 5.61 0.33 11.76
CA LYS A 84 4.27 -0.25 11.87
C LYS A 84 3.25 0.85 11.63
N VAL A 85 2.28 0.59 10.77
CA VAL A 85 1.19 1.54 10.49
C VAL A 85 -0.14 0.86 10.78
N MET A 86 -1.00 1.56 11.52
CA MET A 86 -2.38 1.19 11.77
C MET A 86 -3.28 2.32 11.27
N VAL A 87 -4.31 1.93 10.52
CA VAL A 87 -5.32 2.85 10.02
C VAL A 87 -6.63 2.58 10.77
N ASP A 88 -7.31 3.63 11.17
CA ASP A 88 -8.67 3.61 11.68
C ASP A 88 -9.53 4.52 10.78
N ASP A 89 -10.84 4.59 10.97
CA ASP A 89 -11.75 5.32 10.06
C ASP A 89 -11.36 6.80 9.87
N ASP A 90 -10.75 7.42 10.88
CA ASP A 90 -10.34 8.82 10.86
C ASP A 90 -8.85 9.06 11.18
N ASN A 91 -8.07 8.02 11.49
CA ASN A 91 -6.73 8.19 12.06
C ASN A 91 -5.68 7.27 11.41
N ILE A 92 -4.47 7.82 11.23
CA ILE A 92 -3.28 7.07 10.85
C ILE A 92 -2.31 7.12 12.04
N ILE A 93 -1.96 5.95 12.57
CA ILE A 93 -1.02 5.81 13.68
C ILE A 93 0.19 5.03 13.19
N TRP A 94 1.38 5.56 13.42
CA TRP A 94 2.63 4.91 13.04
C TRP A 94 3.65 4.90 14.17
N GLU A 95 4.55 3.92 14.12
CA GLU A 95 5.65 3.73 15.06
C GLU A 95 6.87 3.21 14.30
N VAL A 96 8.01 3.88 14.43
CA VAL A 96 9.32 3.35 14.01
C VAL A 96 9.80 2.40 15.10
N VAL A 97 10.07 1.14 14.75
CA VAL A 97 10.31 0.06 15.72
C VAL A 97 11.72 -0.50 15.73
N ASP A 98 12.49 -0.21 14.68
CA ASP A 98 13.89 -0.58 14.50
C ASP A 98 14.52 0.48 13.61
#